data_AF-A0A3M1ZM01-F1
#
_entry.id   AF-A0A3M1ZM01-F1
#
_cell.length_a   1.000
_cell.length_b   1.000
_cell.length_c   1.000
_cell.angle_alpha   90.00
_cell.angle_beta   90.00
_cell.angle_gamma   90.00
#
_symmetry.space_group_name_H-M   'P 1'
#
loop_
_entity.id
_entity.type
_entity.pdbx_description
1 polymer ?
#
loop_
_entity_poly.entity_id
_entity_poly.type
_entity_poly.pdbx_seq_one_letter_code
_entity_poly.pdbx_strand_id
1 'polypeptide(L)' 'MDDARFERLVVEVQEKALRLAHAFLGDWDEARDAVQEALVKAYRRRHTFRGEADPATWFFPILANHCR' A
#
# COMPACT_ATOMS: atom_id res chain seq x y z
N MET A 1 -9.94 10.35 -1.48
CA MET A 1 -10.34 9.08 -2.14
C MET A 1 -11.49 8.48 -1.36
N ASP A 2 -12.56 8.08 -2.05
CA ASP A 2 -13.71 7.38 -1.46
C ASP A 2 -13.40 5.88 -1.21
N ASP A 3 -14.30 5.21 -0.51
CA ASP A 3 -14.10 3.81 -0.08
C ASP A 3 -14.10 2.84 -1.27
N ALA A 4 -15.01 3.01 -2.25
CA ALA A 4 -15.06 2.14 -3.44
C ALA A 4 -13.78 2.25 -4.30
N ARG A 5 -13.18 3.43 -4.40
CA ARG A 5 -11.90 3.61 -5.10
C ARG A 5 -10.74 3.04 -4.30
N PHE A 6 -10.78 3.12 -2.96
CA PHE A 6 -9.78 2.47 -2.13
C PHE A 6 -9.84 0.94 -2.23
N GLU A 7 -11.04 0.34 -2.27
CA GLU A 7 -11.20 -1.11 -2.49
C GLU A 7 -10.56 -1.57 -3.81
N ARG A 8 -10.75 -0.79 -4.89
CA ARG A 8 -10.09 -1.07 -6.18
C ARG A 8 -8.56 -0.99 -6.08
N LEU A 9 -8.05 0.03 -5.39
CA LEU A 9 -6.62 0.16 -5.13
C LEU A 9 -6.07 -1.08 -4.40
N VAL A 10 -6.75 -1.57 -3.36
CA VAL A 10 -6.32 -2.75 -2.59
C VAL A 10 -6.12 -3.96 -3.52
N VAL A 11 -7.12 -4.26 -4.35
CA VAL A 11 -7.06 -5.38 -5.29
C VAL A 11 -5.94 -5.20 -6.31
N GLU A 12 -5.73 -3.98 -6.80
CA GLU A 12 -4.73 -3.68 -7.82
C GLU A 12 -3.28 -3.84 -7.29
N VAL A 13 -3.02 -3.42 -6.05
CA VAL A 13 -1.65 -3.35 -5.53
C VAL A 13 -1.23 -4.59 -4.77
N GLN A 14 -2.15 -5.41 -4.25
CA GLN A 14 -1.85 -6.48 -3.28
C GLN A 14 -0.66 -7.36 -3.67
N GLU A 15 -0.64 -7.87 -4.90
CA GLU A 15 0.40 -8.79 -5.37
C GLU A 15 1.76 -8.08 -5.58
N LYS A 16 1.74 -6.86 -6.16
CA LYS A 16 2.94 -6.05 -6.37
C LYS A 16 3.52 -5.54 -5.04
N ALA A 17 2.65 -5.15 -4.12
CA ALA A 17 2.99 -4.71 -2.78
C ALA A 17 3.69 -5.83 -2.01
N LEU A 18 3.16 -7.05 -2.05
CA LEU A 18 3.75 -8.18 -1.35
C LEU A 18 5.15 -8.53 -1.89
N ARG A 19 5.31 -8.56 -3.22
CA ARG A 19 6.64 -8.75 -3.84
C ARG A 19 7.64 -7.67 -3.44
N LEU A 20 7.22 -6.41 -3.43
CA LEU A 20 8.08 -5.29 -3.07
C LEU A 20 8.48 -5.36 -1.60
N ALA A 21 7.51 -5.60 -0.69
CA ALA A 21 7.76 -5.73 0.73
C ALA A 21 8.72 -6.90 1.03
N HIS A 22 8.53 -8.04 0.38
CA HIS A 22 9.45 -9.18 0.49
C HIS A 22 10.85 -8.84 -0.02
N ALA A 23 10.98 -8.03 -1.07
CA ALA A 23 12.28 -7.57 -1.55
C ALA A 23 13.02 -6.67 -0.54
N PHE A 24 12.30 -6.00 0.36
CA PHE A 24 12.89 -5.22 1.46
C PHE A 24 13.19 -6.07 2.70
N LEU A 25 12.27 -6.96 3.08
CA LEU A 25 12.28 -7.64 4.39
C LEU A 25 12.92 -9.04 4.33
N GLY A 26 12.88 -9.70 3.18
CA GLY A 26 13.43 -11.05 2.99
C GLY A 26 12.60 -12.18 3.61
N ASP A 27 11.46 -11.86 4.23
CA ASP A 27 10.53 -12.82 4.82
C ASP A 27 9.09 -12.57 4.33
N TRP A 28 8.34 -13.64 4.03
CA TRP A 28 6.99 -13.53 3.48
C TRP A 28 5.93 -13.17 4.51
N ASP A 29 6.09 -13.59 5.76
CA ASP A 29 5.16 -13.27 6.83
C ASP A 29 5.34 -11.80 7.24
N GLU A 30 6.58 -11.33 7.40
CA GLU A 30 6.86 -9.91 7.63
C GLU A 30 6.36 -9.05 6.45
N ALA A 31 6.51 -9.51 5.21
CA ALA A 31 5.98 -8.81 4.04
C ALA A 31 4.45 -8.71 4.04
N ARG A 32 3.73 -9.77 4.45
CA ARG A 32 2.26 -9.75 4.57
C ARG A 32 1.82 -8.73 5.62
N ASP A 33 2.45 -8.75 6.78
CA ASP A 33 2.17 -7.83 7.87
C ASP A 33 2.44 -6.38 7.46
N ALA A 34 3.58 -6.12 6.81
CA ALA A 34 3.93 -4.80 6.31
C ALA A 34 2.93 -4.28 5.27
N VAL A 35 2.52 -5.11 4.30
CA VAL A 35 1.50 -4.72 3.32
C VAL A 35 0.18 -4.39 4.01
N GLN A 36 -0.24 -5.20 4.97
CA GLN A 36 -1.50 -4.98 5.68
C GLN A 36 -1.46 -3.68 6.48
N GLU A 37 -0.40 -3.44 7.25
CA GLU A 37 -0.21 -2.19 7.98
C GLU A 37 -0.15 -0.97 7.06
N ALA A 38 0.55 -1.07 5.93
CA ALA A 38 0.63 0.00 4.94
C ALA A 38 -0.76 0.31 4.35
N LEU A 39 -1.57 -0.71 4.05
CA LEU A 39 -2.95 -0.52 3.58
C LEU A 39 -3.83 0.11 4.65
N VAL A 40 -3.71 -0.27 5.92
CA VAL A 40 -4.44 0.39 7.03
C VAL A 40 -4.02 1.86 7.17
N LYS A 41 -2.71 2.16 7.10
CA LYS A 41 -2.17 3.53 7.11
C LYS A 41 -2.69 4.33 5.91
N ALA A 42 -2.70 3.73 4.72
CA ALA A 42 -3.24 4.34 3.51
C ALA A 42 -4.75 4.60 3.65
N TYR A 43 -5.55 3.66 4.16
CA TYR A 43 -6.98 3.88 4.37
C TYR A 43 -7.24 5.08 5.29
N ARG A 44 -6.50 5.19 6.40
CA ARG A 44 -6.61 6.34 7.32
C ARG A 44 -6.23 7.66 6.64
N ARG A 45 -5.27 7.64 5.72
CA ARG A 45 -4.78 8.81 4.97
C ARG A 45 -5.50 9.05 3.64
N ARG A 46 -6.48 8.25 3.25
CA ARG A 46 -7.11 8.33 1.92
C ARG A 46 -7.73 9.70 1.57
N HIS A 47 -8.06 10.51 2.57
CA HIS A 47 -8.56 11.87 2.41
C HIS A 47 -7.48 12.86 1.94
N THR A 48 -6.18 12.55 2.14
CA THR A 48 -5.06 13.40 1.70
C THR A 48 -4.69 13.17 0.23
N PHE A 49 -5.24 12.14 -0.40
CA PHE A 49 -4.99 11.86 -1.80
C PHE A 49 -5.72 12.87 -2.68
N ARG A 50 -4.94 13.69 -3.40
CA ARG A 50 -5.41 14.82 -4.22
C ARG A 50 -5.93 14.44 -5.61
N GLY A 51 -5.70 13.20 -6.06
CA GLY A 51 -6.10 12.75 -7.40
C GLY A 51 -5.18 13.18 -8.53
N GLU A 52 -4.02 13.76 -8.23
CA GLU A 52 -3.02 14.24 -9.21
C GLU A 52 -2.18 13.11 -9.82
N ALA A 53 -2.21 11.91 -9.23
CA ALA A 53 -1.48 10.73 -9.70
C ALA A 53 -2.35 9.47 -9.57
N ASP A 54 -1.87 8.36 -10.12
CA ASP A 54 -2.47 7.06 -9.88
C ASP A 54 -2.46 6.70 -8.37
N PRO A 55 -3.55 6.14 -7.80
CA PRO A 55 -3.59 5.71 -6.40
C PRO A 55 -2.43 4.77 -5.99
N ALA A 56 -1.97 3.90 -6.89
CA ALA A 56 -0.84 3.01 -6.63
C ALA A 56 0.46 3.81 -6.43
N THR A 57 0.69 4.83 -7.27
CA THR A 57 1.84 5.75 -7.13
C THR A 57 1.85 6.48 -5.79
N TRP A 58 0.68 6.77 -5.22
CA TRP A 58 0.55 7.35 -3.89
C TRP A 58 0.75 6.32 -2.76
N PHE A 59 0.35 5.06 -2.98
CA PHE A 59 0.45 3.98 -1.99
C PHE A 59 1.89 3.45 -1.82
N PHE A 60 2.63 3.21 -2.90
CA PHE A 60 3.95 2.56 -2.82
C PHE A 60 4.97 3.27 -1.91
N PRO A 61 5.03 4.61 -1.85
CA PRO A 61 5.89 5.30 -0.87
C PRO A 61 5.48 5.04 0.58
N ILE A 62 4.19 4.85 0.88
CA ILE A 62 3.72 4.51 2.23
C ILE A 62 4.23 3.12 2.62
N LEU A 63 4.14 2.15 1.70
CA LEU A 63 4.66 0.81 1.90
C LEU A 63 6.18 0.82 2.07
N ALA A 64 6.91 1.47 1.16
CA ALA A 64 8.36 1.53 1.21
C ALA A 64 8.89 2.18 2.50
N ASN A 65 8.21 3.20 3.02
CA ASN A 65 8.55 3.80 4.31
C ASN A 65 8.25 2.88 5.51
N HIS A 66 7.37 1.91 5.34
CA HIS A 66 7.03 0.97 6.40
C HIS A 66 7.95 -0.25 6.44
N CYS A 67 8.51 -0.65 5.29
CA CYS A 67 9.52 -1.72 5.19
C CYS A 67 10.96 -1.28 5.51
N ARG A 68 11.19 0.00 5.81
CA ARG A 68 12.49 0.55 6.25
C ARG A 68 12.51 0.71 7.76
#